data_AF-A0A5A8DWR0-F1
#
_entry.id   AF-A0A5A8DWR0-F1
#
_cell.length_a   1.000
_cell.length_b   1.000
_cell.length_c   1.000
_cell.angle_alpha   90.00
_cell.angle_beta   90.00
_cell.angle_gamma   90.00
#
_symmetry.space_group_name_H-M   'P 1'
#
loop_
_entity.id
_entity.type
_entity.pdbx_description
1 polymer ?
#
loop_
_entity_poly.entity_id
_entity_poly.type
_entity_poly.pdbx_seq_one_letter_code
_entity_poly.pdbx_strand_id
1 'polypeptide(L)'
;MDVMLSKQELMQVTPSAERHTLAILQGKKGRDRLAVGDSTGAVTVVEVRKGVPTTAFVAGGATDAAGAATPVHRVEAGGAPGKRTRLFVSRGQTIAAYDRKGTEYFALETTLTAPIRAMRVGETVIWAAADTAFTVFDNGAETAFWVSPEAIADLTTETITRKEDTDAVLACADGTLRVCAAGAPAMLLPTSAAVSAAAAAGAAAASATMAGSNSSGSAGPTGALSCVETHATPLAVELLAAGSALSPDVATSVTAPRWKHLVWGSDGGSAGSALADSTVMRRGWALANAGPHRGGGVTALYAGTDVTGDGVADVVIGRDDGALQVFSAEPGGGTSSAPVMTFAHNAGESIRSLGGGNIGSVDHAELVFQSYGGRVVSLTTESTSARDADDRYGRSRATVQKEARVTMLRAELAELEAKTSAALEELTSEAAGSGVDIGDLGLGPGARPGAQGGLAGGDAAVKARGAVDALRRQLGASATVAEAAAGAHAAQLAKAFDVTTTFTLDAQTAAYRLTVEAPVLIDSVILEADVAIDVLDLNATGALSNADQIGGGSADASAAIVSVTPCDYAATLPGSTGRATSEVLPRVLATLTRRQTPAAAAAAAAAA
;
A
#
# COMPACT_ATOMS: atom_id res chain seq x y z
N MET A 1 15.04 22.73 -9.84
CA MET A 1 15.57 21.85 -10.89
C MET A 1 14.47 20.84 -11.18
N ASP A 2 14.11 20.65 -12.45
CA ASP A 2 13.12 19.64 -12.81
C ASP A 2 13.86 18.31 -13.00
N VAL A 3 13.54 17.32 -12.16
CA VAL A 3 14.10 15.96 -12.30
C VAL A 3 13.20 15.17 -13.24
N MET A 4 13.77 14.67 -14.34
CA MET A 4 13.03 13.82 -15.27
C MET A 4 13.19 12.34 -14.89
N LEU A 5 12.18 11.77 -14.26
CA LEU A 5 12.14 10.33 -13.95
C LEU A 5 11.33 9.57 -15.00
N SER A 6 11.94 8.57 -15.62
CA SER A 6 11.28 7.69 -16.58
C SER A 6 10.57 6.54 -15.86
N LYS A 7 9.26 6.37 -16.12
CA LYS A 7 8.46 5.29 -15.55
C LYS A 7 8.73 3.96 -16.26
N GLN A 8 8.95 2.91 -15.47
CA GLN A 8 9.01 1.51 -15.87
C GLN A 8 8.18 0.67 -14.90
N GLU A 9 7.07 0.11 -15.35
CA GLU A 9 6.35 -0.89 -14.57
C GLU A 9 7.20 -2.17 -14.54
N LEU A 10 7.38 -2.81 -13.40
CA LEU A 10 8.22 -4.00 -13.29
C LEU A 10 7.35 -5.25 -13.31
N MET A 11 6.51 -5.40 -12.29
CA MET A 11 5.69 -6.58 -12.06
C MET A 11 4.39 -6.21 -11.33
N GLN A 12 3.46 -7.15 -11.24
CA GLN A 12 2.28 -7.03 -10.39
C GLN A 12 2.21 -8.25 -9.47
N VAL A 13 2.03 -8.01 -8.18
CA VAL A 13 1.79 -9.05 -7.15
C VAL A 13 0.32 -9.05 -6.74
N THR A 14 -0.08 -10.03 -5.93
CA THR A 14 -1.43 -10.03 -5.34
C THR A 14 -1.65 -8.73 -4.55
N PRO A 15 -2.79 -8.03 -4.71
CA PRO A 15 -3.08 -6.81 -3.98
C PRO A 15 -2.94 -6.98 -2.47
N SER A 16 -2.46 -5.93 -1.79
CA SER A 16 -2.22 -5.97 -0.34
C SER A 16 -2.60 -4.64 0.29
N ALA A 17 -3.38 -4.70 1.37
CA ALA A 17 -3.67 -3.55 2.21
C ALA A 17 -2.48 -3.13 3.09
N GLU A 18 -1.50 -4.02 3.27
CA GLU A 18 -0.35 -3.80 4.13
C GLU A 18 0.60 -2.73 3.56
N ARG A 19 1.23 -1.97 4.46
CA ARG A 19 2.20 -0.92 4.11
C ARG A 19 3.63 -1.44 4.26
N HIS A 20 4.60 -0.82 3.59
CA HIS A 20 6.02 -1.16 3.71
C HIS A 20 6.33 -2.67 3.45
N THR A 21 5.68 -3.25 2.44
CA THR A 21 5.86 -4.63 1.99
C THR A 21 6.89 -4.77 0.86
N LEU A 22 7.72 -3.75 0.65
CA LEU A 22 8.76 -3.71 -0.38
C LEU A 22 10.10 -3.39 0.26
N ALA A 23 11.13 -4.16 -0.11
CA ALA A 23 12.50 -3.92 0.34
C ALA A 23 13.50 -4.04 -0.81
N ILE A 24 14.58 -3.26 -0.72
CA ILE A 24 15.72 -3.31 -1.65
C ILE A 24 16.83 -4.11 -0.99
N LEU A 25 17.20 -5.25 -1.60
CA LEU A 25 18.29 -6.10 -1.15
C LEU A 25 19.53 -5.87 -2.01
N GLN A 26 20.69 -5.77 -1.40
CA GLN A 26 21.94 -5.57 -2.14
C GLN A 26 22.29 -6.81 -2.98
N GLY A 27 22.35 -6.60 -4.29
CA GLY A 27 22.58 -7.69 -5.23
C GLY A 27 24.06 -7.83 -5.60
N LYS A 28 24.32 -8.42 -6.78
CA LYS A 28 25.69 -8.68 -7.25
C LYS A 28 26.05 -7.60 -8.26
N LYS A 29 27.35 -7.24 -8.33
CA LYS A 29 27.88 -6.28 -9.31
C LYS A 29 27.18 -4.91 -9.28
N GLY A 30 26.82 -4.44 -8.09
CA GLY A 30 26.18 -3.12 -7.90
C GLY A 30 24.72 -3.04 -8.35
N ARG A 31 24.10 -4.15 -8.80
CA ARG A 31 22.68 -4.20 -9.10
C ARG A 31 21.92 -4.80 -7.94
N ASP A 32 20.92 -4.09 -7.45
CA ASP A 32 20.08 -4.51 -6.34
C ASP A 32 18.97 -5.48 -6.78
N ARG A 33 18.42 -6.19 -5.81
CA ARG A 33 17.26 -7.05 -5.96
C ARG A 33 16.08 -6.40 -5.27
N LEU A 34 14.91 -6.60 -5.85
CA LEU A 34 13.66 -6.07 -5.34
C LEU A 34 12.87 -7.21 -4.69
N ALA A 35 12.51 -7.05 -3.42
CA ALA A 35 11.64 -7.98 -2.70
C ALA A 35 10.27 -7.35 -2.50
N VAL A 36 9.20 -8.06 -2.86
CA VAL A 36 7.82 -7.58 -2.79
C VAL A 36 6.93 -8.62 -2.15
N GLY A 37 6.29 -8.25 -1.03
CA GLY A 37 5.31 -9.07 -0.32
C GLY A 37 3.88 -8.82 -0.79
N ASP A 38 3.02 -9.82 -0.60
CA ASP A 38 1.62 -9.77 -0.98
C ASP A 38 0.65 -10.29 0.11
N SER A 39 -0.65 -10.22 -0.16
CA SER A 39 -1.70 -10.66 0.78
C SER A 39 -1.78 -12.17 0.96
N THR A 40 -1.15 -12.97 0.10
CA THR A 40 -1.09 -14.43 0.24
C THR A 40 -0.01 -14.88 1.22
N GLY A 41 0.80 -13.93 1.73
CA GLY A 41 1.94 -14.21 2.58
C GLY A 41 3.23 -14.50 1.78
N ALA A 42 3.17 -14.52 0.45
CA ALA A 42 4.32 -14.76 -0.40
C ALA A 42 5.18 -13.50 -0.52
N VAL A 43 6.50 -13.67 -0.56
CA VAL A 43 7.44 -12.60 -0.94
C VAL A 43 8.21 -13.03 -2.17
N THR A 44 8.00 -12.30 -3.26
CA THR A 44 8.70 -12.53 -4.53
C THR A 44 9.93 -11.63 -4.59
N VAL A 45 11.11 -12.23 -4.76
CA VAL A 45 12.36 -11.50 -4.94
C VAL A 45 12.78 -11.57 -6.40
N VAL A 46 12.98 -10.41 -7.04
CA VAL A 46 13.31 -10.30 -8.46
C VAL A 46 14.62 -9.56 -8.69
N GLU A 47 15.32 -9.95 -9.77
CA GLU A 47 16.41 -9.20 -10.38
C GLU A 47 15.90 -8.61 -11.71
N VAL A 48 16.02 -7.30 -11.89
CA VAL A 48 15.64 -6.65 -13.16
C VAL A 48 16.83 -6.64 -14.12
N ARG A 49 16.63 -7.13 -15.34
CA ARG A 49 17.63 -7.06 -16.40
C ARG A 49 16.99 -6.56 -17.68
N LYS A 50 17.54 -5.49 -18.26
CA LYS A 50 17.03 -4.90 -19.52
C LYS A 50 15.51 -4.64 -19.45
N GLY A 51 15.04 -4.10 -18.33
CA GLY A 51 13.62 -3.79 -18.09
C GLY A 51 12.72 -5.01 -17.86
N VAL A 52 13.26 -6.23 -17.82
CA VAL A 52 12.51 -7.46 -17.55
C VAL A 52 12.84 -7.96 -16.14
N PRO A 53 11.84 -8.08 -15.24
CA PRO A 53 12.06 -8.72 -13.94
C PRO A 53 12.23 -10.23 -14.11
N THR A 54 13.20 -10.79 -13.41
CA THR A 54 13.43 -12.25 -13.36
C THR A 54 13.40 -12.69 -11.91
N THR A 55 12.54 -13.66 -11.59
CA THR A 55 12.39 -14.17 -10.23
C THR A 55 13.67 -14.87 -9.78
N ALA A 56 14.27 -14.37 -8.70
CA ALA A 56 15.42 -14.99 -8.06
C ALA A 56 14.98 -16.12 -7.12
N PHE A 57 13.98 -15.87 -6.28
CA PHE A 57 13.30 -16.87 -5.46
C PHE A 57 11.96 -16.31 -4.97
N VAL A 58 11.10 -17.20 -4.46
CA VAL A 58 9.87 -16.85 -3.77
C VAL A 58 9.95 -17.43 -2.36
N ALA A 59 9.83 -16.58 -1.33
CA ALA A 59 9.67 -17.03 0.04
C ALA A 59 8.20 -17.36 0.27
N GLY A 60 7.91 -18.59 0.68
CA GLY A 60 6.55 -19.15 0.74
C GLY A 60 5.58 -18.38 1.63
N GLY A 61 4.28 -18.64 1.43
CA GLY A 61 3.21 -18.08 2.24
C GLY A 61 3.13 -18.72 3.63
N ALA A 62 2.51 -18.01 4.57
CA ALA A 62 2.09 -18.56 5.84
C ALA A 62 0.56 -18.64 5.86
N THR A 63 0.02 -19.65 6.54
CA THR A 63 -1.41 -19.72 6.84
C THR A 63 -1.63 -19.57 8.33
N ASP A 64 -2.75 -18.97 8.72
CA ASP A 64 -3.17 -18.92 10.10
C ASP A 64 -3.67 -20.30 10.59
N ALA A 65 -4.04 -20.37 11.87
CA ALA A 65 -4.57 -21.59 12.47
C ALA A 65 -5.89 -22.07 11.83
N ALA A 66 -6.62 -21.17 11.15
CA ALA A 66 -7.85 -21.48 10.41
C ALA A 66 -7.58 -21.92 8.97
N GLY A 67 -6.32 -21.95 8.53
CA GLY A 67 -5.91 -22.32 7.18
C GLY A 67 -6.10 -21.19 6.15
N ALA A 68 -6.43 -19.97 6.58
CA ALA A 68 -6.48 -18.80 5.72
C ALA A 68 -5.06 -18.26 5.51
N ALA A 69 -4.81 -17.61 4.36
CA ALA A 69 -3.50 -17.02 4.09
C ALA A 69 -3.24 -15.84 5.03
N THR A 70 -2.07 -15.82 5.66
CA THR A 70 -1.61 -14.71 6.49
C THR A 70 -0.83 -13.73 5.61
N PRO A 71 -1.28 -12.49 5.45
CA PRO A 71 -0.62 -11.51 4.58
C PRO A 71 0.78 -11.15 5.11
N VAL A 72 1.62 -10.64 4.20
CA VAL A 72 2.91 -10.05 4.59
C VAL A 72 2.67 -8.66 5.20
N HIS A 73 2.99 -8.47 6.47
CA HIS A 73 2.82 -7.16 7.13
C HIS A 73 4.00 -6.21 6.94
N ARG A 74 5.23 -6.74 6.93
CA ARG A 74 6.47 -5.98 6.68
C ARG A 74 7.54 -6.83 6.02
N VAL A 75 8.32 -6.19 5.15
CA VAL A 75 9.52 -6.76 4.51
C VAL A 75 10.68 -5.81 4.74
N GLU A 76 11.82 -6.33 5.24
CA GLU A 76 13.01 -5.50 5.50
C GLU A 76 14.29 -6.21 5.04
N ALA A 77 15.24 -5.42 4.56
CA ALA A 77 16.58 -5.88 4.21
C ALA A 77 17.47 -5.96 5.45
N GLY A 78 17.95 -7.16 5.78
CA GLY A 78 18.84 -7.41 6.91
C GLY A 78 20.29 -7.69 6.51
N GLY A 79 21.19 -7.51 7.48
CA GLY A 79 22.63 -7.72 7.34
C GLY A 79 23.44 -6.47 7.65
N ALA A 80 24.76 -6.64 7.75
CA ALA A 80 25.68 -5.54 8.04
C ALA A 80 25.53 -4.38 7.03
N PRO A 81 25.82 -3.13 7.43
CA PRO A 81 25.83 -1.98 6.54
C PRO A 81 26.67 -2.26 5.28
N GLY A 82 26.11 -1.99 4.10
CA GLY A 82 26.76 -2.29 2.82
C GLY A 82 26.78 -3.77 2.40
N LYS A 83 26.17 -4.67 3.19
CA LYS A 83 25.92 -6.08 2.83
C LYS A 83 24.50 -6.55 3.21
N ARG A 84 23.49 -5.71 2.98
CA ARG A 84 22.08 -6.02 3.27
C ARG A 84 21.48 -6.97 2.23
N THR A 85 21.86 -8.24 2.34
CA THR A 85 21.55 -9.29 1.35
C THR A 85 20.53 -10.32 1.84
N ARG A 86 20.14 -10.23 3.11
CA ARG A 86 19.19 -11.13 3.76
C ARG A 86 17.82 -10.49 3.79
N LEU A 87 16.78 -11.30 3.68
CA LEU A 87 15.40 -10.86 3.66
C LEU A 87 14.76 -11.22 5.00
N PHE A 88 14.12 -10.26 5.66
CA PHE A 88 13.30 -10.50 6.84
C PHE A 88 11.85 -10.18 6.52
N VAL A 89 10.94 -11.07 6.92
CA VAL A 89 9.52 -10.99 6.61
C VAL A 89 8.72 -11.22 7.88
N SER A 90 7.74 -10.35 8.13
CA SER A 90 6.78 -10.55 9.22
C SER A 90 5.41 -10.98 8.68
N ARG A 91 4.82 -11.98 9.34
CA ARG A 91 3.50 -12.56 9.01
C ARG A 91 2.78 -12.87 10.32
N GLY A 92 1.65 -12.22 10.57
CA GLY A 92 1.05 -12.20 11.90
C GLY A 92 2.06 -11.79 12.97
N GLN A 93 2.30 -12.68 13.94
CA GLN A 93 3.18 -12.49 15.10
C GLN A 93 4.58 -13.14 14.90
N THR A 94 4.87 -13.64 13.69
CA THR A 94 6.12 -14.35 13.39
C THR A 94 7.03 -13.51 12.51
N ILE A 95 8.34 -13.65 12.71
CA ILE A 95 9.38 -13.08 11.85
C ILE A 95 10.21 -14.22 11.29
N ALA A 96 10.27 -14.35 9.97
CA ALA A 96 11.13 -15.30 9.28
C ALA A 96 12.24 -14.57 8.51
N ALA A 97 13.44 -15.16 8.47
CA ALA A 97 14.55 -14.63 7.69
C ALA A 97 15.07 -15.65 6.67
N TYR A 98 15.29 -15.14 5.46
CA TYR A 98 15.74 -15.89 4.31
C TYR A 98 17.12 -15.40 3.87
N ASP A 99 17.97 -16.35 3.50
CA ASP A 99 19.28 -16.05 2.97
C ASP A 99 19.18 -15.47 1.54
N ARG A 100 20.33 -15.15 0.95
CA ARG A 100 20.40 -14.61 -0.41
C ARG A 100 19.84 -15.55 -1.49
N LYS A 101 19.71 -16.85 -1.20
CA LYS A 101 19.22 -17.89 -2.11
C LYS A 101 17.73 -18.20 -1.89
N GLY A 102 17.13 -17.68 -0.83
CA GLY A 102 15.76 -17.97 -0.44
C GLY A 102 15.60 -19.13 0.54
N THR A 103 16.70 -19.63 1.12
CA THR A 103 16.64 -20.63 2.19
C THR A 103 16.35 -19.95 3.52
N GLU A 104 15.27 -20.37 4.18
CA GLU A 104 14.95 -19.94 5.54
C GLU A 104 16.01 -20.45 6.51
N TYR A 105 16.57 -19.56 7.34
CA TYR A 105 17.60 -19.92 8.31
C TYR A 105 17.28 -19.45 9.73
N PHE A 106 16.22 -18.66 9.90
CA PHE A 106 15.81 -18.10 11.18
C PHE A 106 14.30 -17.88 11.15
N ALA A 107 13.64 -18.27 12.22
CA ALA A 107 12.24 -17.96 12.50
C ALA A 107 12.12 -17.61 13.98
N LEU A 108 11.35 -16.57 14.27
CA LEU A 108 11.07 -16.07 15.61
C LEU A 108 9.57 -15.91 15.77
N GLU A 109 8.99 -16.64 16.70
CA GLU A 109 7.64 -16.41 17.19
C GLU A 109 7.73 -15.39 18.33
N THR A 110 7.08 -14.25 18.17
CA THR A 110 7.18 -13.15 19.13
C THR A 110 6.17 -13.29 20.26
N THR A 111 6.42 -12.60 21.37
CA THR A 111 5.51 -12.46 22.51
C THR A 111 4.35 -11.50 22.24
N LEU A 112 4.33 -10.83 21.08
CA LEU A 112 3.35 -9.81 20.72
C LEU A 112 2.00 -10.45 20.41
N THR A 113 0.92 -9.82 20.88
CA THR A 113 -0.45 -10.31 20.68
C THR A 113 -1.10 -9.78 19.40
N ALA A 114 -0.57 -8.70 18.82
CA ALA A 114 -1.02 -8.13 17.57
C ALA A 114 -0.03 -8.46 16.42
N PRO A 115 -0.47 -8.39 15.15
CA PRO A 115 0.43 -8.55 14.02
C PRO A 115 1.53 -7.49 13.97
N ILE A 116 2.73 -7.88 13.56
CA ILE A 116 3.91 -7.01 13.50
C ILE A 116 3.78 -6.08 12.30
N ARG A 117 3.31 -4.86 12.56
CA ARG A 117 3.07 -3.83 11.56
C ARG A 117 4.18 -2.78 11.50
N ALA A 118 5.28 -2.87 12.24
CA ALA A 118 6.46 -2.07 11.94
C ALA A 118 7.71 -2.85 12.36
N MET A 119 8.76 -2.83 11.53
CA MET A 119 9.96 -3.62 11.79
C MET A 119 11.18 -2.95 11.16
N ARG A 120 12.29 -2.96 11.90
CA ARG A 120 13.63 -2.61 11.38
C ARG A 120 14.64 -3.66 11.82
N VAL A 121 15.57 -3.95 10.92
CA VAL A 121 16.55 -5.03 11.12
C VAL A 121 17.96 -4.46 11.06
N GLY A 122 18.69 -4.64 12.15
CA GLY A 122 20.11 -4.37 12.28
C GLY A 122 20.96 -5.59 11.92
N GLU A 123 22.15 -5.69 12.52
CA GLU A 123 23.04 -6.84 12.32
C GLU A 123 22.56 -8.07 13.12
N THR A 124 22.39 -7.91 14.43
CA THR A 124 21.86 -8.94 15.35
C THR A 124 20.53 -8.55 15.98
N VAL A 125 20.18 -7.26 15.90
CA VAL A 125 19.04 -6.66 16.59
C VAL A 125 17.87 -6.47 15.63
N ILE A 126 16.67 -6.78 16.10
CA ILE A 126 15.40 -6.54 15.42
C ILE A 126 14.55 -5.65 16.30
N TRP A 127 14.14 -4.50 15.78
CA TRP A 127 13.15 -3.64 16.41
C TRP A 127 11.80 -3.95 15.76
N ALA A 128 10.80 -4.27 16.57
CA ALA A 128 9.47 -4.61 16.09
C ALA A 128 8.41 -3.85 16.88
N ALA A 129 7.35 -3.44 16.19
CA ALA A 129 6.15 -2.87 16.79
C ALA A 129 4.89 -3.55 16.26
N ALA A 130 3.93 -3.73 17.15
CA ALA A 130 2.62 -4.29 16.87
C ALA A 130 1.56 -3.52 17.66
N ASP A 131 0.72 -2.78 16.94
CA ASP A 131 -0.26 -1.87 17.53
C ASP A 131 0.39 -0.90 18.54
N THR A 132 0.14 -1.02 19.84
CA THR A 132 0.77 -0.18 20.88
C THR A 132 2.06 -0.76 21.46
N ALA A 133 2.38 -2.01 21.17
CA ALA A 133 3.54 -2.68 21.74
C ALA A 133 4.79 -2.47 20.87
N PHE A 134 5.90 -2.13 21.51
CA PHE A 134 7.24 -2.03 20.92
C PHE A 134 8.20 -2.96 21.65
N THR A 135 9.00 -3.71 20.91
CA THR A 135 9.95 -4.67 21.46
C THR A 135 11.25 -4.67 20.67
N VAL A 136 12.33 -5.04 21.35
CA VAL A 136 13.68 -5.16 20.78
C VAL A 136 14.18 -6.57 21.03
N PHE A 137 14.48 -7.28 19.95
CA PHE A 137 15.09 -8.60 20.01
C PHE A 137 16.57 -8.50 19.65
N ASP A 138 17.47 -9.10 20.43
CA ASP A 138 18.87 -9.27 20.05
C ASP A 138 19.18 -10.76 19.99
N ASN A 139 19.64 -11.24 18.83
CA ASN A 139 19.85 -12.66 18.54
C ASN A 139 18.62 -13.54 18.85
N GLY A 140 17.41 -12.99 18.65
CA GLY A 140 16.13 -13.67 18.89
C GLY A 140 15.65 -13.65 20.35
N ALA A 141 16.43 -13.11 21.28
CA ALA A 141 15.99 -12.93 22.67
C ALA A 141 15.39 -11.53 22.86
N GLU A 142 14.27 -11.44 23.57
CA GLU A 142 13.68 -10.16 23.95
C GLU A 142 14.59 -9.43 24.96
N THR A 143 15.02 -8.22 24.60
CA THR A 143 15.93 -7.39 25.40
C THR A 143 15.25 -6.16 25.99
N ALA A 144 14.19 -5.68 25.34
CA ALA A 144 13.39 -4.59 25.85
C ALA A 144 11.96 -4.66 25.32
N PHE A 145 11.04 -4.14 26.12
CA PHE A 145 9.62 -4.05 25.82
C PHE A 145 9.07 -2.73 26.36
N TRP A 146 8.26 -2.05 25.55
CA TRP A 146 7.58 -0.82 25.93
C TRP A 146 6.21 -0.74 25.26
N VAL A 147 5.27 -0.08 25.92
CA VAL A 147 3.91 0.11 25.43
C VAL A 147 3.66 1.61 25.24
N SER A 148 3.31 1.98 24.02
CA SER A 148 2.93 3.35 23.69
C SER A 148 1.53 3.68 24.18
N PRO A 149 1.23 4.97 24.44
CA PRO A 149 -0.12 5.39 24.81
C PRO A 149 -1.16 5.17 23.70
N GLU A 150 -0.73 5.26 22.45
CA GLU A 150 -1.55 5.12 21.24
C GLU A 150 -0.80 4.28 20.19
N ALA A 151 -1.51 3.78 19.18
CA ALA A 151 -0.94 2.87 18.18
C ALA A 151 0.32 3.43 17.49
N ILE A 152 1.29 2.55 17.24
CA ILE A 152 2.53 2.82 16.52
C ILE A 152 2.28 2.53 15.04
N ALA A 153 2.27 3.58 14.22
CA ALA A 153 2.00 3.46 12.79
C ALA A 153 3.23 3.01 11.98
N ASP A 154 4.41 3.51 12.37
CA ASP A 154 5.67 3.22 11.68
C ASP A 154 6.89 3.33 12.61
N LEU A 155 7.99 2.73 12.19
CA LEU A 155 9.25 2.61 12.93
C LEU A 155 10.43 2.81 11.97
N THR A 156 11.35 3.70 12.34
CA THR A 156 12.68 3.80 11.74
C THR A 156 13.76 3.70 12.80
N THR A 157 15.01 3.57 12.39
CA THR A 157 16.16 3.42 13.30
C THR A 157 17.28 4.35 12.89
N GLU A 158 17.92 5.00 13.86
CA GLU A 158 19.04 5.92 13.62
C GLU A 158 19.94 6.02 14.87
N THR A 159 21.22 6.36 14.71
CA THR A 159 22.15 6.56 15.84
C THR A 159 22.06 7.99 16.36
N ILE A 160 21.24 8.23 17.39
CA ILE A 160 20.89 9.59 17.86
C ILE A 160 21.47 9.86 19.25
N THR A 161 20.96 9.17 20.27
CA THR A 161 21.28 9.37 21.69
C THR A 161 22.69 8.88 22.04
N ARG A 162 23.11 7.80 21.37
CA ARG A 162 24.36 7.10 21.65
C ARG A 162 25.13 6.92 20.35
N LYS A 163 26.46 7.01 20.46
CA LYS A 163 27.35 7.07 19.29
C LYS A 163 27.41 5.74 18.53
N GLU A 164 27.31 4.63 19.24
CA GLU A 164 27.46 3.27 18.69
C GLU A 164 26.15 2.48 18.73
N ASP A 165 25.21 2.85 19.61
CA ASP A 165 23.92 2.18 19.69
C ASP A 165 22.91 2.82 18.73
N THR A 166 22.14 1.96 18.08
CA THR A 166 21.02 2.39 17.25
C THR A 166 19.79 2.58 18.11
N ASP A 167 19.14 3.73 17.96
CA ASP A 167 17.88 4.05 18.62
C ASP A 167 16.72 3.82 17.66
N ALA A 168 15.58 3.45 18.22
CA ALA A 168 14.33 3.38 17.48
C ALA A 168 13.65 4.75 17.46
N VAL A 169 13.00 5.09 16.36
CA VAL A 169 12.16 6.27 16.21
C VAL A 169 10.76 5.82 15.84
N LEU A 170 9.81 6.05 16.73
CA LEU A 170 8.42 5.61 16.62
C LEU A 170 7.54 6.76 16.15
N ALA A 171 6.74 6.49 15.13
CA ALA A 171 5.63 7.33 14.72
C ALA A 171 4.35 6.86 15.40
N CYS A 172 3.81 7.67 16.30
CA CYS A 172 2.63 7.33 17.09
C CYS A 172 1.38 8.09 16.60
N ALA A 173 0.23 7.43 16.72
CA ALA A 173 -1.07 7.98 16.35
C ALA A 173 -1.52 9.15 17.25
N ASP A 174 -0.93 9.30 18.44
CA ASP A 174 -1.12 10.49 19.30
C ASP A 174 -0.51 11.78 18.74
N GLY A 175 0.08 11.73 17.54
CA GLY A 175 0.73 12.87 16.91
C GLY A 175 2.12 13.16 17.49
N THR A 176 2.78 12.18 18.08
CA THR A 176 4.15 12.33 18.58
C THR A 176 5.15 11.46 17.82
N LEU A 177 6.34 12.01 17.58
CA LEU A 177 7.53 11.24 17.25
C LEU A 177 8.30 10.95 18.53
N ARG A 178 8.66 9.68 18.77
CA ARG A 178 9.37 9.26 19.98
C ARG A 178 10.68 8.58 19.63
N VAL A 179 11.79 9.12 20.13
CA VAL A 179 13.10 8.45 20.05
C VAL A 179 13.23 7.56 21.27
N CYS A 180 13.35 6.25 21.05
CA CYS A 180 13.51 5.24 22.08
C CYS A 180 14.96 4.76 22.15
N ALA A 181 15.62 5.06 23.26
CA ALA A 181 16.97 4.60 23.58
C ALA A 181 16.90 3.45 24.57
N ALA A 182 17.65 2.38 24.32
CA ALA A 182 17.65 1.16 25.13
C ALA A 182 16.23 0.60 25.41
N GLY A 183 15.32 0.75 24.44
CA GLY A 183 13.96 0.22 24.53
C GLY A 183 12.93 1.10 25.25
N ALA A 184 13.31 2.28 25.73
CA ALA A 184 12.39 3.22 26.38
C ALA A 184 12.45 4.62 25.73
N PRO A 185 11.36 5.41 25.76
CA PRO A 185 11.33 6.75 25.17
C PRO A 185 12.30 7.68 25.92
N ALA A 186 13.23 8.27 25.17
CA ALA A 186 14.21 9.23 25.65
C ALA A 186 13.87 10.67 25.24
N MET A 187 13.35 10.85 24.02
CA MET A 187 12.95 12.16 23.50
C MET A 187 11.61 12.06 22.77
N LEU A 188 10.87 13.17 22.77
CA LEU A 188 9.56 13.27 22.14
C LEU A 188 9.41 14.61 21.43
N LEU A 189 8.78 14.58 20.26
CA LEU A 189 8.46 15.76 19.47
C LEU A 189 6.98 15.71 19.08
N PRO A 190 6.16 16.63 19.60
CA PRO A 190 4.79 16.80 19.14
C PRO A 190 4.74 17.30 17.69
N THR A 191 3.87 16.68 16.90
CA THR A 191 3.56 17.06 15.52
C THR A 191 2.15 17.67 15.44
N SER A 192 1.70 18.03 14.24
CA SER A 192 0.39 18.69 14.04
C SER A 192 -0.79 17.74 13.92
N ALA A 193 -0.55 16.44 13.71
CA ALA A 193 -1.57 15.41 13.48
C ALA A 193 -0.95 14.01 13.74
N ALA A 194 -1.75 12.95 13.70
CA ALA A 194 -1.27 11.58 13.87
C ALA A 194 -0.15 11.27 12.86
N VAL A 195 0.98 10.75 13.34
CA VAL A 195 2.12 10.44 12.48
C VAL A 195 1.91 9.04 11.88
N SER A 196 1.85 8.97 10.56
CA SER A 196 1.51 7.75 9.82
C SER A 196 2.72 7.08 9.16
N ALA A 197 3.81 7.81 8.96
CA ALA A 197 5.05 7.30 8.37
C ALA A 197 6.27 8.08 8.90
N ALA A 198 7.41 7.40 9.07
CA ALA A 198 8.67 8.03 9.48
C ALA A 198 9.88 7.42 8.75
N ALA A 199 10.85 8.27 8.41
CA ALA A 199 12.08 7.86 7.75
C ALA A 199 13.29 8.61 8.34
N ALA A 200 14.41 7.92 8.49
CA ALA A 200 15.70 8.57 8.69
C ALA A 200 16.21 9.05 7.33
N ALA A 201 16.60 10.32 7.22
CA ALA A 201 17.24 10.80 6.00
C ALA A 201 18.66 10.21 5.94
N GLY A 202 18.98 9.56 4.82
CA GLY A 202 20.30 8.96 4.60
C GLY A 202 21.42 9.96 4.88
N ALA A 203 22.50 9.48 5.50
CA ALA A 203 23.63 10.33 5.88
C ALA A 203 24.41 10.86 4.66
N ALA A 204 23.91 11.92 4.03
CA ALA A 204 24.74 12.85 3.27
C ALA A 204 25.67 13.60 4.24
N ALA A 205 26.84 14.04 3.76
CA ALA A 205 27.87 14.66 4.57
C ALA A 205 27.36 15.88 5.37
N ALA A 206 26.94 15.69 6.62
CA ALA A 206 26.82 16.77 7.61
C ALA A 206 28.22 17.24 8.05
N SER A 207 29.01 17.66 7.07
CA SER A 207 30.22 18.46 7.21
C SER A 207 30.04 19.73 6.39
N ALA A 208 28.90 20.41 6.54
CA ALA A 208 28.86 21.84 6.32
C ALA A 208 29.31 22.48 7.63
N THR A 209 30.61 22.75 7.73
CA THR A 209 31.19 23.60 8.76
C THR A 209 30.39 24.90 8.77
N MET A 210 29.77 25.24 9.90
CA MET A 210 29.19 26.57 10.12
C MET A 210 30.34 27.59 10.13
N ALA A 211 30.75 28.03 8.95
CA ALA A 211 31.63 29.17 8.81
C ALA A 211 30.80 30.42 9.10
N GLY A 212 30.90 30.93 10.32
CA GLY A 212 30.36 32.23 10.69
C GLY A 212 30.99 33.30 9.81
N SER A 213 30.21 33.82 8.86
CA SER A 213 30.54 35.07 8.19
C SER A 213 30.03 36.21 9.06
N ASN A 214 30.93 36.80 9.85
CA ASN A 214 30.73 38.11 10.41
C ASN A 214 30.67 39.11 9.25
N SER A 215 29.47 39.49 8.81
CA SER A 215 29.29 40.69 8.02
C SER A 215 28.20 41.55 8.64
N SER A 216 28.65 42.63 9.26
CA SER A 216 27.84 43.75 9.67
C SER A 216 27.29 44.46 8.43
N GLY A 217 25.99 44.38 8.19
CA GLY A 217 25.29 45.11 7.14
C GLY A 217 23.87 45.44 7.57
N SER A 218 23.55 46.74 7.61
CA SER A 218 22.33 47.33 8.15
C SER A 218 21.16 47.41 7.16
N ALA A 219 19.93 47.27 7.70
CA ALA A 219 18.62 47.78 7.22
C ALA A 219 18.05 47.20 5.90
N GLY A 220 16.74 46.94 5.71
CA GLY A 220 15.52 47.30 6.44
C GLY A 220 14.32 46.39 6.03
N PRO A 221 13.06 46.72 6.42
CA PRO A 221 12.01 45.72 6.66
C PRO A 221 10.96 45.63 5.54
N THR A 222 10.46 44.42 5.22
CA THR A 222 9.09 44.19 4.70
C THR A 222 8.78 42.68 4.61
N GLY A 223 7.60 42.27 5.09
CA GLY A 223 6.94 41.02 4.68
C GLY A 223 6.68 40.04 5.83
N ALA A 224 5.55 40.20 6.51
CA ALA A 224 5.11 39.35 7.61
C ALA A 224 4.78 37.91 7.18
N LEU A 225 5.39 36.93 7.83
CA LEU A 225 4.86 35.57 7.99
C LEU A 225 4.65 35.35 9.48
N SER A 226 3.40 35.12 9.86
CA SER A 226 2.93 34.99 11.24
C SER A 226 3.48 33.72 11.88
N CYS A 227 4.49 33.88 12.75
CA CYS A 227 4.75 32.94 13.82
C CYS A 227 3.65 33.12 14.88
N VAL A 228 2.82 32.10 15.08
CA VAL A 228 1.97 32.03 16.26
C VAL A 228 2.89 31.66 17.43
N GLU A 229 3.26 32.67 18.21
CA GLU A 229 3.86 32.50 19.53
C GLU A 229 2.80 31.88 20.45
N THR A 230 2.95 30.60 20.79
CA THR A 230 2.31 30.06 21.98
C THR A 230 3.30 30.07 23.13
N HIS A 231 3.02 30.95 24.09
CA HIS A 231 3.68 31.03 25.39
C HIS A 231 3.65 29.67 26.11
N ALA A 232 4.83 29.06 26.29
CA ALA A 232 5.06 28.09 27.35
C ALA A 232 5.87 28.77 28.46
N THR A 233 5.30 28.78 29.66
CA THR A 233 5.86 29.34 30.90
C THR A 233 7.15 28.64 31.32
N PRO A 234 8.14 29.34 31.92
CA PRO A 234 9.42 28.77 32.28
C PRO A 234 9.38 28.22 33.72
N LEU A 235 9.88 27.00 33.91
CA LEU A 235 10.22 26.50 35.25
C LEU A 235 11.48 25.64 35.17
N ALA A 236 12.54 26.16 35.79
CA ALA A 236 13.85 25.56 36.08
C ALA A 236 14.76 25.32 34.85
N VAL A 237 16.02 25.77 34.79
CA VAL A 237 17.05 25.89 35.84
C VAL A 237 18.01 27.05 35.50
N GLU A 238 18.26 27.92 36.48
CA GLU A 238 19.40 28.85 36.52
C GLU A 238 20.72 28.09 36.64
N LEU A 239 21.72 28.39 35.80
CA LEU A 239 23.10 28.67 36.25
C LEU A 239 23.95 29.22 35.10
N LEU A 240 24.07 30.55 35.00
CA LEU A 240 25.14 31.17 34.20
C LEU A 240 25.51 32.51 34.82
N ALA A 241 26.62 32.54 35.57
CA ALA A 241 27.55 33.69 35.65
C ALA A 241 28.67 33.41 36.66
N ALA A 242 29.83 33.00 36.16
CA ALA A 242 31.11 33.41 36.74
C ALA A 242 32.14 33.44 35.61
N GLY A 243 32.50 34.65 35.19
CA GLY A 243 33.60 34.87 34.27
C GLY A 243 34.93 34.54 34.93
N SER A 244 35.78 33.79 34.23
CA SER A 244 37.23 33.84 34.43
C SER A 244 37.90 33.66 33.08
N ALA A 245 38.79 34.60 32.77
CA ALA A 245 39.53 34.68 31.54
C ALA A 245 40.39 33.42 31.31
N LEU A 246 40.52 33.07 30.02
CA LEU A 246 41.16 31.88 29.47
C LEU A 246 42.67 31.79 29.79
N SER A 247 43.13 30.56 30.04
CA SER A 247 44.44 30.10 29.59
C SER A 247 44.27 29.44 28.21
N PRO A 248 45.05 29.81 27.18
CA PRO A 248 44.86 29.26 25.84
C PRO A 248 45.78 28.04 25.67
N ASP A 249 45.43 26.89 26.22
CA ASP A 249 46.14 25.63 25.91
C ASP A 249 45.37 24.37 26.34
N VAL A 250 44.15 24.19 25.80
CA VAL A 250 43.56 22.87 25.53
C VAL A 250 42.60 23.06 24.36
N ALA A 251 43.01 22.70 23.15
CA ALA A 251 42.10 22.53 22.03
C ALA A 251 41.30 21.24 22.24
N THR A 252 40.26 21.30 23.09
CA THR A 252 39.20 20.30 23.06
C THR A 252 38.47 20.46 21.73
N SER A 253 38.63 19.47 20.86
CA SER A 253 37.79 19.26 19.69
C SER A 253 36.33 19.09 20.14
N VAL A 254 35.62 20.19 20.34
CA VAL A 254 34.16 20.19 20.41
C VAL A 254 33.68 19.99 18.99
N THR A 255 33.56 18.72 18.58
CA THR A 255 32.80 18.35 17.39
C THR A 255 31.39 18.92 17.55
N ALA A 256 31.01 19.88 16.71
CA ALA A 256 29.65 20.41 16.67
C ALA A 256 28.65 19.23 16.62
N PRO A 257 27.51 19.31 17.32
CA PRO A 257 26.53 18.23 17.30
C PRO A 257 26.09 17.98 15.86
N ARG A 258 26.40 16.78 15.35
CA ARG A 258 25.93 16.33 14.04
C ARG A 258 24.48 15.92 14.20
N TRP A 259 23.59 16.89 14.04
CA TRP A 259 22.14 16.66 14.04
C TRP A 259 21.80 15.55 13.04
N LYS A 260 21.05 14.56 13.50
CA LYS A 260 20.40 13.55 12.65
C LYS A 260 19.10 14.12 12.13
N HIS A 261 18.86 13.92 10.84
CA HIS A 261 17.67 14.42 10.16
C HIS A 261 16.67 13.27 10.03
N LEU A 262 15.49 13.49 10.59
CA LEU A 262 14.36 12.59 10.56
C LEU A 262 13.27 13.28 9.76
N VAL A 263 12.50 12.51 9.00
CA VAL A 263 11.36 12.98 8.23
C VAL A 263 10.13 12.21 8.68
N TRP A 264 9.00 12.89 8.71
CA TRP A 264 7.73 12.32 9.11
C TRP A 264 6.60 12.79 8.20
N GLY A 265 5.56 11.97 8.12
CA GLY A 265 4.31 12.27 7.43
C GLY A 265 3.11 11.98 8.33
N SER A 266 2.02 12.73 8.14
CA SER A 266 0.78 12.56 8.88
C SER A 266 -0.32 11.93 8.04
N ASP A 267 -1.30 11.35 8.71
CA ASP A 267 -2.53 10.84 8.10
C ASP A 267 -3.40 11.95 7.47
N GLY A 268 -3.30 13.19 7.97
CA GLY A 268 -3.89 14.38 7.35
C GLY A 268 -3.11 14.91 6.13
N GLY A 269 -2.05 14.22 5.71
CA GLY A 269 -1.27 14.54 4.52
C GLY A 269 -0.19 15.62 4.69
N SER A 270 0.03 16.13 5.91
CA SER A 270 1.15 17.04 6.17
C SER A 270 2.45 16.24 6.31
N ALA A 271 3.58 16.87 6.06
CA ALA A 271 4.89 16.25 6.28
C ALA A 271 5.83 17.24 6.94
N GLY A 272 6.92 16.76 7.51
CA GLY A 272 7.91 17.62 8.12
C GLY A 272 9.20 16.90 8.43
N SER A 273 10.16 17.65 8.97
CA SER A 273 11.38 17.09 9.52
C SER A 273 11.53 17.36 11.00
N ALA A 274 12.35 16.52 11.62
CA ALA A 274 12.87 16.69 12.96
C ALA A 274 14.40 16.59 12.91
N LEU A 275 15.06 17.43 13.69
CA LEU A 275 16.50 17.40 13.87
C LEU A 275 16.74 16.91 15.29
N ALA A 276 17.44 15.79 15.44
CA ALA A 276 17.74 15.21 16.73
C ALA A 276 19.25 15.13 16.94
N ASP A 277 19.71 15.51 18.13
CA ASP A 277 21.04 15.18 18.63
C ASP A 277 20.93 14.25 19.85
N SER A 278 22.03 14.05 20.56
CA SER A 278 22.04 13.15 21.71
C SER A 278 21.23 13.64 22.92
N THR A 279 20.74 14.88 22.89
CA THR A 279 20.13 15.57 24.03
C THR A 279 18.73 16.11 23.73
N VAL A 280 18.50 16.60 22.51
CA VAL A 280 17.29 17.31 22.13
C VAL A 280 16.86 16.91 20.73
N MET A 281 15.54 16.76 20.57
CA MET A 281 14.88 16.70 19.28
C MET A 281 14.07 17.98 19.06
N ARG A 282 14.31 18.67 17.94
CA ARG A 282 13.61 19.91 17.56
C ARG A 282 12.93 19.77 16.21
N ARG A 283 11.87 20.55 16.00
CA ARG A 283 11.19 20.63 14.71
C ARG A 283 12.12 21.29 13.67
N GLY A 284 12.19 20.68 12.49
CA GLY A 284 12.83 21.25 11.31
C GLY A 284 11.80 21.99 10.45
N TRP A 285 11.89 21.78 9.13
CA TRP A 285 10.88 22.28 8.19
C TRP A 285 9.55 21.53 8.30
N ALA A 286 8.48 22.16 7.84
CA ALA A 286 7.16 21.55 7.72
C ALA A 286 6.55 21.89 6.34
N LEU A 287 5.92 20.89 5.73
CA LEU A 287 5.14 20.98 4.51
C LEU A 287 3.68 20.83 4.89
N ALA A 288 2.94 21.94 4.83
CA ALA A 288 1.50 21.93 5.03
C ALA A 288 0.83 21.20 3.85
N ASN A 289 -0.22 20.43 4.15
CA ASN A 289 -1.09 19.87 3.12
C ASN A 289 -2.05 20.96 2.59
N ALA A 290 -1.53 21.87 1.76
CA ALA A 290 -2.26 23.04 1.29
C ALA A 290 -1.97 23.35 -0.19
N GLY A 291 -2.86 24.12 -0.81
CA GLY A 291 -2.68 24.60 -2.19
C GLY A 291 -3.01 23.55 -3.26
N PRO A 292 -2.51 23.73 -4.50
CA PRO A 292 -2.86 22.89 -5.65
C PRO A 292 -2.28 21.47 -5.58
N HIS A 293 -1.35 21.22 -4.66
CA HIS A 293 -0.74 19.91 -4.42
C HIS A 293 -1.26 19.24 -3.14
N ARG A 294 -2.42 19.70 -2.66
CA ARG A 294 -3.14 19.05 -1.57
C ARG A 294 -3.44 17.61 -1.97
N GLY A 295 -2.97 16.67 -1.16
CA GLY A 295 -3.22 15.25 -1.37
C GLY A 295 -3.89 14.63 -0.16
N GLY A 296 -4.16 13.34 -0.21
CA GLY A 296 -4.60 12.60 0.96
C GLY A 296 -3.45 12.23 1.91
N GLY A 297 -3.71 11.32 2.83
CA GLY A 297 -2.80 10.97 3.93
C GLY A 297 -1.48 10.39 3.46
N VAL A 298 -0.40 10.68 4.20
CA VAL A 298 0.91 10.08 3.91
C VAL A 298 0.86 8.60 4.31
N THR A 299 1.09 7.71 3.36
CA THR A 299 1.04 6.26 3.56
C THR A 299 2.41 5.62 3.54
N ALA A 300 3.35 6.21 2.80
CA ALA A 300 4.73 5.75 2.73
C ALA A 300 5.67 6.95 2.61
N LEU A 301 6.83 6.84 3.25
CA LEU A 301 7.86 7.88 3.25
C LEU A 301 9.22 7.23 3.02
N TYR A 302 10.05 7.85 2.18
CA TYR A 302 11.40 7.39 1.91
C TYR A 302 12.34 8.58 1.73
N ALA A 303 13.52 8.53 2.36
CA ALA A 303 14.51 9.61 2.33
C ALA A 303 15.94 9.06 2.18
N GLY A 304 16.11 8.05 1.33
CA GLY A 304 17.36 7.27 1.22
C GLY A 304 18.08 7.35 -0.12
N THR A 305 17.51 8.00 -1.14
CA THR A 305 18.10 8.10 -2.48
C THR A 305 18.20 9.56 -2.89
N ASP A 306 19.33 9.91 -3.50
CA ASP A 306 19.54 11.19 -4.17
C ASP A 306 19.28 10.98 -5.67
N VAL A 307 18.10 11.37 -6.14
CA VAL A 307 17.73 11.33 -7.56
C VAL A 307 18.17 12.59 -8.31
N THR A 308 18.47 13.68 -7.59
CA THR A 308 18.96 14.92 -8.20
C THR A 308 20.46 14.87 -8.52
N GLY A 309 21.22 14.05 -7.79
CA GLY A 309 22.68 14.00 -7.83
C GLY A 309 23.35 15.18 -7.11
N ASP A 310 22.66 15.86 -6.19
CA ASP A 310 23.19 16.99 -5.42
C ASP A 310 24.00 16.57 -4.17
N GLY A 311 24.05 15.27 -3.91
CA GLY A 311 24.74 14.66 -2.78
C GLY A 311 23.90 14.62 -1.49
N VAL A 312 22.66 15.11 -1.50
CA VAL A 312 21.70 15.07 -0.39
C VAL A 312 20.56 14.13 -0.77
N ALA A 313 20.15 13.28 0.18
CA ALA A 313 19.02 12.38 -0.09
C ALA A 313 17.72 13.18 -0.25
N ASP A 314 16.99 12.88 -1.32
CA ASP A 314 15.69 13.47 -1.60
C ASP A 314 14.60 12.84 -0.71
N VAL A 315 13.58 13.63 -0.39
CA VAL A 315 12.41 13.18 0.37
C VAL A 315 11.30 12.79 -0.58
N VAL A 316 10.90 11.52 -0.53
CA VAL A 316 9.83 10.94 -1.36
C VAL A 316 8.62 10.64 -0.48
N ILE A 317 7.49 11.24 -0.83
CA ILE A 317 6.22 11.10 -0.12
C ILE A 317 5.24 10.35 -1.04
N GLY A 318 4.72 9.23 -0.54
CA GLY A 318 3.63 8.48 -1.14
C GLY A 318 2.34 8.68 -0.34
N ARG A 319 1.24 8.89 -1.05
CA ARG A 319 -0.08 9.19 -0.46
C ARG A 319 -1.12 8.13 -0.79
N ASP A 320 -2.21 8.15 -0.03
CA ASP A 320 -3.37 7.27 -0.19
C ASP A 320 -4.19 7.54 -1.47
N ASP A 321 -4.17 8.76 -2.00
CA ASP A 321 -4.78 9.16 -3.27
C ASP A 321 -3.94 8.80 -4.50
N GLY A 322 -2.80 8.15 -4.29
CA GLY A 322 -1.86 7.74 -5.33
C GLY A 322 -0.88 8.81 -5.78
N ALA A 323 -0.90 10.00 -5.18
CA ALA A 323 0.13 10.99 -5.43
C ALA A 323 1.48 10.54 -4.83
N LEU A 324 2.52 10.59 -5.66
CA LEU A 324 3.91 10.40 -5.32
C LEU A 324 4.65 11.71 -5.61
N GLN A 325 5.25 12.30 -4.59
CA GLN A 325 5.91 13.61 -4.66
C GLN A 325 7.36 13.48 -4.19
N VAL A 326 8.29 14.01 -4.98
CA VAL A 326 9.71 14.07 -4.64
C VAL A 326 10.06 15.52 -4.31
N PHE A 327 10.68 15.70 -3.16
CA PHE A 327 11.13 16.98 -2.63
C PHE A 327 12.63 16.96 -2.44
N SER A 328 13.30 17.94 -3.03
CA SER A 328 14.75 18.06 -3.03
C SER A 328 15.20 19.29 -2.26
N ALA A 329 16.44 19.27 -1.78
CA ALA A 329 17.02 20.44 -1.13
C ALA A 329 17.09 21.62 -2.12
N GLU A 330 16.80 22.82 -1.64
CA GLU A 330 17.02 24.03 -2.44
C GLU A 330 18.52 24.28 -2.59
N PRO A 331 19.02 24.70 -3.77
CA PRO A 331 20.43 25.04 -3.94
C PRO A 331 20.89 26.10 -2.94
N GLY A 332 21.84 25.76 -2.08
CA GLY A 332 22.34 26.65 -1.02
C GLY A 332 21.50 26.66 0.28
N GLY A 333 20.39 25.92 0.31
CA GLY A 333 19.60 25.66 1.51
C GLY A 333 20.28 24.63 2.41
N GLY A 334 20.33 24.91 3.72
CA GLY A 334 20.75 23.92 4.70
C GLY A 334 19.66 22.87 4.96
N THR A 335 19.99 21.83 5.74
CA THR A 335 19.06 20.74 6.13
C THR A 335 17.82 21.19 6.91
N SER A 336 17.79 22.44 7.38
CA SER A 336 16.65 23.05 8.06
C SER A 336 15.71 23.81 7.11
N SER A 337 16.14 24.08 5.86
CA SER A 337 15.29 24.72 4.86
C SER A 337 14.22 23.75 4.36
N ALA A 338 13.02 24.27 4.07
CA ALA A 338 11.97 23.46 3.47
C ALA A 338 12.40 22.99 2.08
N PRO A 339 12.27 21.70 1.75
CA PRO A 339 12.63 21.20 0.44
C PRO A 339 11.58 21.62 -0.59
N VAL A 340 12.00 21.71 -1.85
CA VAL A 340 11.14 22.11 -2.97
C VAL A 340 10.70 20.87 -3.73
N MET A 341 9.42 20.82 -4.12
CA MET A 341 8.92 19.73 -4.94
C MET A 341 9.56 19.79 -6.33
N THR A 342 10.26 18.73 -6.73
CA THR A 342 10.99 18.63 -8.00
C THR A 342 10.36 17.66 -8.98
N PHE A 343 9.54 16.73 -8.49
CA PHE A 343 8.83 15.76 -9.32
C PHE A 343 7.51 15.34 -8.66
N ALA A 344 6.50 15.07 -9.49
CA ALA A 344 5.22 14.53 -9.07
C ALA A 344 4.73 13.46 -10.06
N HIS A 345 4.17 12.38 -9.54
CA HIS A 345 3.50 11.32 -10.28
C HIS A 345 2.19 10.96 -9.58
N ASN A 346 1.19 10.54 -10.34
CA ASN A 346 -0.02 9.96 -9.75
C ASN A 346 -0.18 8.52 -10.27
N ALA A 347 -0.21 7.56 -9.34
CA ALA A 347 -0.38 6.14 -9.63
C ALA A 347 -1.85 5.75 -9.87
N GLY A 348 -2.81 6.58 -9.43
CA GLY A 348 -4.24 6.31 -9.46
C GLY A 348 -4.73 5.28 -8.43
N GLU A 349 -3.84 4.83 -7.54
CA GLU A 349 -4.06 3.88 -6.47
C GLU A 349 -3.18 4.27 -5.29
N SER A 350 -3.59 3.94 -4.06
CA SER A 350 -2.84 4.23 -2.85
C SER A 350 -1.41 3.68 -2.92
N ILE A 351 -0.43 4.53 -2.60
CA ILE A 351 0.97 4.11 -2.49
C ILE A 351 1.14 3.36 -1.18
N ARG A 352 1.57 2.09 -1.21
CA ARG A 352 1.70 1.25 0.00
C ARG A 352 3.13 1.08 0.46
N SER A 353 4.09 1.14 -0.44
CA SER A 353 5.50 1.07 -0.09
C SER A 353 6.37 1.88 -1.03
N LEU A 354 7.50 2.35 -0.52
CA LEU A 354 8.53 3.09 -1.24
C LEU A 354 9.90 2.50 -0.94
N GLY A 355 10.79 2.57 -1.92
CA GLY A 355 12.20 2.24 -1.78
C GLY A 355 13.03 2.92 -2.86
N GLY A 356 14.36 2.83 -2.74
CA GLY A 356 15.26 3.36 -3.75
C GLY A 356 16.59 2.62 -3.75
N GLY A 357 17.22 2.57 -4.92
CA GLY A 357 18.46 1.84 -5.16
C GLY A 357 18.78 1.70 -6.65
N ASN A 358 19.65 0.76 -6.99
CA ASN A 358 20.12 0.55 -8.37
C ASN A 358 19.56 -0.76 -8.96
N ILE A 359 18.33 -0.73 -9.48
CA ILE A 359 17.56 -1.95 -9.76
C ILE A 359 17.69 -2.42 -11.20
N GLY A 360 17.37 -1.57 -12.18
CA GLY A 360 17.56 -1.87 -13.60
C GLY A 360 19.00 -1.63 -14.04
N SER A 361 19.51 -0.43 -13.72
CA SER A 361 20.84 0.05 -14.13
C SER A 361 21.71 0.39 -12.92
N VAL A 362 22.99 0.00 -12.97
CA VAL A 362 23.92 0.09 -11.83
C VAL A 362 24.33 1.52 -11.53
N ASP A 363 24.42 2.37 -12.55
CA ASP A 363 24.92 3.74 -12.43
C ASP A 363 23.81 4.79 -12.29
N HIS A 364 22.55 4.34 -12.29
CA HIS A 364 21.38 5.21 -12.23
C HIS A 364 20.56 4.91 -10.98
N ALA A 365 20.27 5.96 -10.22
CA ALA A 365 19.36 5.89 -9.10
C ALA A 365 17.93 5.63 -9.61
N GLU A 366 17.21 4.74 -8.93
CA GLU A 366 15.82 4.41 -9.18
C GLU A 366 15.01 4.52 -7.90
N LEU A 367 13.83 5.13 -7.99
CA LEU A 367 12.81 5.09 -6.95
C LEU A 367 11.77 4.03 -7.32
N VAL A 368 11.38 3.20 -6.38
CA VAL A 368 10.38 2.15 -6.60
C VAL A 368 9.25 2.30 -5.62
N PHE A 369 8.04 2.08 -6.12
CA PHE A 369 6.85 2.06 -5.30
C PHE A 369 5.99 0.84 -5.60
N GLN A 370 5.25 0.41 -4.58
CA GLN A 370 4.18 -0.58 -4.69
C GLN A 370 2.85 0.13 -4.44
N SER A 371 1.88 -0.02 -5.35
CA SER A 371 0.50 0.42 -5.13
C SER A 371 -0.34 -0.66 -4.45
N TYR A 372 -1.51 -0.28 -3.94
CA TYR A 372 -2.46 -1.20 -3.32
C TYR A 372 -2.89 -2.36 -4.23
N GLY A 373 -3.11 -2.11 -5.53
CA GLY A 373 -3.39 -3.14 -6.54
C GLY A 373 -2.22 -4.09 -6.82
N GLY A 374 -1.14 -3.99 -6.06
CA GLY A 374 0.06 -4.82 -6.17
C GLY A 374 0.98 -4.43 -7.33
N ARG A 375 0.75 -3.29 -8.00
CA ARG A 375 1.61 -2.85 -9.10
C ARG A 375 2.92 -2.33 -8.53
N VAL A 376 4.02 -2.81 -9.11
CA VAL A 376 5.38 -2.44 -8.71
C VAL A 376 6.00 -1.65 -9.84
N VAL A 377 6.33 -0.39 -9.58
CA VAL A 377 6.79 0.56 -10.59
C VAL A 377 8.13 1.15 -10.18
N SER A 378 9.09 1.17 -11.09
CA SER A 378 10.35 1.90 -10.99
C SER A 378 10.28 3.23 -11.74
N LEU A 379 10.84 4.26 -11.13
CA LEU A 379 11.05 5.60 -11.65
C LEU A 379 12.57 5.81 -11.72
N THR A 380 13.14 5.69 -12.93
CA THR A 380 14.59 5.75 -13.13
C THR A 380 15.06 7.12 -13.59
N THR A 381 16.25 7.52 -13.14
CA THR A 381 16.99 8.68 -13.65
C THR A 381 17.61 8.42 -15.03
N GLU A 382 17.63 7.17 -15.51
CA GLU A 382 18.15 6.83 -16.82
C GLU A 382 17.21 7.32 -17.95
N SER A 383 17.79 7.99 -18.95
CA SER A 383 17.04 8.40 -20.14
C SER A 383 16.64 7.19 -20.98
N THR A 384 15.35 6.90 -21.02
CA THR A 384 14.79 5.80 -21.81
C THR A 384 14.82 6.05 -23.32
N SER A 385 14.90 7.31 -23.75
CA SER A 385 15.04 7.70 -25.16
C SER A 385 16.45 7.54 -25.71
N ALA A 386 17.46 7.42 -24.85
CA ALA A 386 18.84 7.23 -25.28
C ALA A 386 19.04 5.85 -25.93
N ARG A 387 20.03 5.75 -26.82
CA ARG A 387 20.43 4.49 -27.48
C ARG A 387 20.85 3.46 -26.44
N ASP A 388 20.41 2.22 -26.61
CA ASP A 388 20.90 1.10 -25.79
C ASP A 388 22.33 0.73 -26.19
N ALA A 389 23.23 0.67 -25.20
CA ALA A 389 24.66 0.41 -25.42
C ALA A 389 24.91 -0.99 -25.99
N ASP A 390 24.05 -1.97 -25.67
CA ASP A 390 24.18 -3.35 -26.12
C ASP A 390 23.45 -3.60 -27.46
N ASP A 391 22.64 -2.65 -27.94
CA ASP A 391 21.87 -2.82 -29.18
C ASP A 391 22.69 -2.48 -30.43
N ARG A 392 22.97 -3.52 -31.21
CA ARG A 392 23.69 -3.41 -32.48
C ARG A 392 22.95 -2.56 -33.52
N TYR A 393 21.61 -2.53 -33.46
CA TYR A 393 20.76 -1.80 -34.39
C TYR A 393 20.58 -0.33 -34.03
N GLY A 394 21.11 0.11 -32.89
CA GLY A 394 21.07 1.50 -32.45
C GLY A 394 19.70 1.98 -32.00
N ARG A 395 18.81 1.06 -31.60
CA ARG A 395 17.48 1.37 -31.08
C ARG A 395 17.57 2.01 -29.69
N SER A 396 16.53 2.74 -29.34
CA SER A 396 16.40 3.32 -28.00
C SER A 396 16.24 2.22 -26.95
N ARG A 397 16.70 2.48 -25.72
CA ARG A 397 16.49 1.59 -24.57
C ARG A 397 15.02 1.27 -24.36
N ALA A 398 14.14 2.27 -24.47
CA ALA A 398 12.70 2.07 -24.38
C ALA A 398 12.19 1.03 -25.39
N THR A 399 12.68 1.06 -26.62
CA THR A 399 12.29 0.09 -27.67
C THR A 399 12.76 -1.32 -27.30
N VAL A 400 14.03 -1.47 -26.90
CA VAL A 400 14.61 -2.76 -26.54
C VAL A 400 13.90 -3.39 -25.33
N GLN A 401 13.66 -2.59 -24.29
CA GLN A 401 12.94 -3.02 -23.09
C GLN A 401 11.49 -3.41 -23.40
N LYS A 402 10.79 -2.62 -24.23
CA LYS A 402 9.41 -2.92 -24.65
C LYS A 402 9.33 -4.23 -25.43
N GLU A 403 10.23 -4.47 -26.38
CA GLU A 403 10.24 -5.72 -27.16
C GLU A 403 10.52 -6.95 -26.28
N ALA A 404 11.50 -6.85 -25.37
CA ALA A 404 11.83 -7.91 -24.43
C ALA A 404 10.61 -8.24 -23.55
N ARG A 405 9.91 -7.21 -23.06
CA ARG A 405 8.71 -7.37 -22.24
C ARG A 405 7.52 -7.93 -23.01
N VAL A 406 7.29 -7.47 -24.24
CA VAL A 406 6.23 -8.03 -25.10
C VAL A 406 6.48 -9.52 -25.35
N THR A 407 7.73 -9.92 -25.50
CA THR A 407 8.10 -11.34 -25.69
C THR A 407 7.77 -12.16 -24.44
N MET A 408 8.10 -11.64 -23.25
CA MET A 408 7.75 -12.27 -21.98
C MET A 408 6.24 -12.39 -21.79
N LEU A 409 5.50 -11.29 -21.97
CA LEU A 409 4.04 -11.26 -21.80
C LEU A 409 3.32 -12.20 -22.76
N ARG A 410 3.81 -12.36 -24.00
CA ARG A 410 3.25 -13.35 -24.94
C ARG A 410 3.46 -14.79 -24.48
N ALA A 411 4.60 -15.09 -23.85
CA ALA A 411 4.86 -16.42 -23.29
C ALA A 411 3.97 -16.69 -22.07
N GLU A 412 3.83 -15.72 -21.17
CA GLU A 412 2.94 -15.82 -20.00
C GLU A 412 1.46 -15.95 -20.40
N LEU A 413 1.00 -15.21 -21.42
CA LEU A 413 -0.35 -15.33 -21.94
C LEU A 413 -0.63 -16.72 -22.50
N ALA A 414 0.30 -17.29 -23.29
CA ALA A 414 0.13 -18.63 -23.82
C ALA A 414 0.06 -19.70 -22.71
N GLU A 415 0.84 -19.53 -21.64
CA GLU A 415 0.78 -20.41 -20.47
C GLU A 415 -0.53 -20.26 -19.69
N LEU A 416 -1.00 -19.03 -19.48
CA LEU A 416 -2.26 -18.74 -18.80
C LEU A 416 -3.47 -19.23 -19.60
N GLU A 417 -3.46 -19.07 -20.92
CA GLU A 417 -4.49 -19.62 -21.81
C GLU A 417 -4.54 -21.15 -21.71
N ALA A 418 -3.39 -21.82 -21.65
CA ALA A 418 -3.33 -23.27 -21.46
C ALA A 418 -3.84 -23.72 -20.07
N LYS A 419 -3.49 -22.99 -19.01
CA LYS A 419 -3.97 -23.29 -17.64
C LYS A 419 -5.47 -23.05 -17.51
N THR A 420 -5.98 -21.95 -18.08
CA THR A 420 -7.41 -21.62 -18.05
C THR A 420 -8.23 -22.59 -18.89
N SER A 421 -7.73 -23.02 -20.07
CA SER A 421 -8.41 -24.05 -20.86
C SER A 421 -8.43 -25.39 -20.14
N ALA A 422 -7.33 -25.80 -19.51
CA ALA A 422 -7.27 -27.06 -18.74
C ALA A 422 -8.20 -27.04 -17.52
N ALA A 423 -8.21 -25.94 -16.75
CA ALA A 423 -9.12 -25.79 -15.61
C ALA A 423 -10.59 -25.75 -16.06
N LEU A 424 -10.89 -25.13 -17.22
CA LEU A 424 -12.23 -25.15 -17.79
C LEU A 424 -12.63 -26.58 -18.22
N GLU A 425 -11.72 -27.34 -18.84
CA GLU A 425 -11.96 -28.75 -19.17
C GLU A 425 -12.23 -29.59 -17.92
N GLU A 426 -11.43 -29.43 -16.86
CA GLU A 426 -11.62 -30.09 -15.57
C GLU A 426 -13.01 -29.78 -14.98
N LEU A 427 -13.37 -28.49 -14.87
CA LEU A 427 -14.68 -28.07 -14.37
C LEU A 427 -15.84 -28.58 -15.24
N THR A 428 -15.68 -28.61 -16.57
CA THR A 428 -16.71 -29.17 -17.46
C THR A 428 -16.83 -30.68 -17.32
N SER A 429 -15.75 -31.39 -17.01
CA SER A 429 -15.74 -32.84 -16.78
C SER A 429 -16.38 -33.20 -15.42
N GLU A 430 -16.15 -32.39 -14.39
CA GLU A 430 -16.82 -32.51 -13.09
C GLU A 430 -18.32 -32.22 -13.21
N ALA A 431 -18.69 -31.21 -14.00
CA ALA A 431 -20.09 -30.93 -14.33
C ALA A 431 -20.74 -32.09 -15.11
N ALA A 432 -20.04 -32.71 -16.06
CA ALA A 432 -20.52 -33.87 -16.81
C ALA A 432 -20.65 -35.14 -15.95
N GLY A 433 -19.79 -35.31 -14.93
CA GLY A 433 -19.83 -36.41 -13.96
C GLY A 433 -21.05 -36.37 -13.01
N SER A 434 -21.76 -35.24 -12.93
CA SER A 434 -22.98 -35.09 -12.10
C SER A 434 -24.28 -35.62 -12.76
N GLY A 435 -24.18 -36.17 -13.98
CA GLY A 435 -25.07 -37.24 -14.47
C GLY A 435 -26.38 -36.82 -15.16
N VAL A 436 -26.49 -37.13 -16.46
CA VAL A 436 -27.67 -37.77 -17.09
C VAL A 436 -27.17 -38.72 -18.19
N ASP A 437 -27.28 -40.02 -17.95
CA ASP A 437 -26.98 -41.07 -18.93
C ASP A 437 -28.10 -41.12 -19.98
N ILE A 438 -27.85 -40.61 -21.19
CA ILE A 438 -28.82 -40.57 -22.30
C ILE A 438 -28.94 -41.96 -22.99
N GLY A 439 -28.20 -42.96 -22.50
CA GLY A 439 -28.13 -44.31 -23.09
C GLY A 439 -29.36 -45.20 -22.90
N ASP A 440 -30.27 -44.88 -21.97
CA ASP A 440 -31.39 -45.79 -21.61
C ASP A 440 -32.73 -45.49 -22.32
N LEU A 441 -32.73 -44.65 -23.36
CA LEU A 441 -33.97 -44.34 -24.11
C LEU A 441 -34.28 -45.31 -25.27
N GLY A 442 -33.57 -46.45 -25.38
CA GLY A 442 -34.03 -47.59 -26.18
C GLY A 442 -34.31 -47.32 -27.66
N LEU A 443 -33.68 -46.31 -28.28
CA LEU A 443 -33.81 -46.03 -29.72
C LEU A 443 -32.55 -46.51 -30.45
N GLY A 444 -32.48 -47.83 -30.67
CA GLY A 444 -31.50 -48.42 -31.58
C GLY A 444 -31.71 -47.94 -33.03
N PRO A 445 -30.64 -47.76 -33.82
CA PRO A 445 -30.74 -47.31 -35.20
C PRO A 445 -31.23 -48.45 -36.10
N GLY A 446 -32.55 -48.54 -36.34
CA GLY A 446 -33.07 -49.67 -37.13
C GLY A 446 -34.50 -49.59 -37.67
N ALA A 447 -35.26 -48.51 -37.47
CA ALA A 447 -36.64 -48.45 -37.95
C ALA A 447 -36.84 -47.40 -39.04
N ARG A 448 -36.79 -47.83 -40.31
CA ARG A 448 -37.36 -47.05 -41.44
C ARG A 448 -38.89 -47.19 -41.40
N PRO A 449 -39.68 -46.10 -41.37
CA PRO A 449 -41.12 -46.21 -41.55
C PRO A 449 -41.46 -46.25 -43.04
N GLY A 450 -41.81 -47.44 -43.53
CA GLY A 450 -42.56 -47.63 -44.76
C GLY A 450 -44.05 -47.33 -44.54
N ALA A 451 -44.71 -46.85 -45.60
CA ALA A 451 -46.07 -46.33 -45.62
C ALA A 451 -47.17 -47.35 -45.28
N GLN A 452 -48.19 -46.90 -44.53
CA GLN A 452 -49.64 -46.92 -44.88
C GLN A 452 -50.55 -46.96 -43.64
N GLY A 453 -51.49 -46.02 -43.57
CA GLY A 453 -52.86 -46.24 -43.07
C GLY A 453 -53.15 -46.15 -41.57
N GLY A 454 -54.09 -45.26 -41.20
CA GLY A 454 -54.99 -45.49 -40.06
C GLY A 454 -54.84 -44.53 -38.88
N LEU A 455 -55.89 -43.76 -38.64
CA LEU A 455 -56.07 -42.82 -37.53
C LEU A 455 -56.13 -43.53 -36.16
N ALA A 456 -55.24 -43.16 -35.23
CA ALA A 456 -55.44 -43.33 -33.78
C ALA A 456 -54.76 -42.15 -33.05
N GLY A 457 -55.43 -40.99 -33.06
CA GLY A 457 -54.94 -39.70 -32.57
C GLY A 457 -54.95 -39.50 -31.04
N GLY A 458 -54.75 -40.53 -30.23
CA GLY A 458 -54.71 -40.43 -28.76
C GLY A 458 -53.32 -40.69 -28.18
N ASP A 459 -52.77 -41.87 -28.43
CA ASP A 459 -51.59 -42.35 -27.70
C ASP A 459 -50.27 -41.70 -28.09
N ALA A 460 -50.11 -41.31 -29.35
CA ALA A 460 -48.88 -40.64 -29.80
C ALA A 460 -48.76 -39.23 -29.22
N ALA A 461 -49.88 -38.50 -29.12
CA ALA A 461 -49.93 -37.17 -28.52
C ALA A 461 -49.72 -37.25 -27.00
N VAL A 462 -50.29 -38.25 -26.33
CA VAL A 462 -50.08 -38.48 -24.88
C VAL A 462 -48.64 -38.88 -24.57
N LYS A 463 -48.01 -39.75 -25.38
CA LYS A 463 -46.58 -40.07 -25.26
C LYS A 463 -45.68 -38.87 -25.51
N ALA A 464 -45.97 -38.07 -26.53
CA ALA A 464 -45.21 -36.85 -26.82
C ALA A 464 -45.34 -35.82 -25.69
N ARG A 465 -46.53 -35.67 -25.10
CA ARG A 465 -46.75 -34.77 -23.96
C ARG A 465 -46.02 -35.26 -22.71
N GLY A 466 -46.07 -36.56 -22.44
CA GLY A 466 -45.32 -37.19 -21.33
C GLY A 466 -43.80 -37.03 -21.49
N ALA A 467 -43.27 -37.15 -22.71
CA ALA A 467 -41.86 -36.93 -23.00
C ALA A 467 -41.46 -35.45 -22.82
N VAL A 468 -42.31 -34.50 -23.24
CA VAL A 468 -42.08 -33.06 -23.03
C VAL A 468 -42.14 -32.68 -21.55
N ASP A 469 -43.05 -33.26 -20.77
CA ASP A 469 -43.13 -33.03 -19.33
C ASP A 469 -41.94 -33.64 -18.57
N ALA A 470 -41.45 -34.80 -19.02
CA ALA A 470 -40.21 -35.40 -18.50
C ALA A 470 -38.98 -34.52 -18.81
N LEU A 471 -38.88 -34.00 -20.04
CA LEU A 471 -37.80 -33.08 -20.42
C LEU A 471 -37.86 -31.78 -19.62
N ARG A 472 -39.06 -31.23 -19.37
CA ARG A 472 -39.25 -30.03 -18.54
C ARG A 472 -38.83 -30.24 -17.10
N ARG A 473 -39.11 -31.41 -16.52
CA ARG A 473 -38.64 -31.75 -15.16
C ARG A 473 -37.12 -31.93 -15.12
N GLN A 474 -36.52 -32.54 -16.13
CA GLN A 474 -35.06 -32.65 -16.24
C GLN A 474 -34.40 -31.28 -16.39
N LEU A 475 -34.94 -30.39 -17.24
CA LEU A 475 -34.47 -29.01 -17.37
C LEU A 475 -34.62 -28.22 -16.07
N GLY A 476 -35.72 -28.42 -15.32
CA GLY A 476 -35.91 -27.82 -14.00
C GLY A 476 -34.89 -28.33 -12.97
N ALA A 477 -34.63 -29.63 -12.95
CA ALA A 477 -33.63 -30.23 -12.05
C ALA A 477 -32.20 -29.76 -12.40
N SER A 478 -31.81 -29.79 -13.68
CA SER A 478 -30.53 -29.26 -14.13
C SER A 478 -30.39 -27.75 -13.89
N ALA A 479 -31.48 -26.98 -13.99
CA ALA A 479 -31.48 -25.56 -13.62
C ALA A 479 -31.23 -25.37 -12.12
N THR A 480 -31.87 -26.16 -11.24
CA THR A 480 -31.62 -26.07 -9.79
C THR A 480 -30.21 -26.52 -9.39
N VAL A 481 -29.64 -27.51 -10.07
CA VAL A 481 -28.24 -27.94 -9.86
C VAL A 481 -27.27 -26.88 -10.37
N ALA A 482 -27.54 -26.27 -11.53
CA ALA A 482 -26.76 -25.15 -12.03
C ALA A 482 -26.87 -23.91 -11.11
N GLU A 483 -28.03 -23.67 -10.51
CA GLU A 483 -28.26 -22.58 -9.56
C GLU A 483 -27.56 -22.84 -8.22
N ALA A 484 -27.56 -24.08 -7.73
CA ALA A 484 -26.80 -24.49 -6.54
C ALA A 484 -25.29 -24.49 -6.78
N ALA A 485 -24.82 -24.94 -7.94
CA ALA A 485 -23.42 -24.87 -8.35
C ALA A 485 -22.98 -23.41 -8.55
N ALA A 486 -23.81 -22.56 -9.15
CA ALA A 486 -23.57 -21.12 -9.25
C ALA A 486 -23.57 -20.44 -7.88
N GLY A 487 -24.44 -20.86 -6.95
CA GLY A 487 -24.47 -20.38 -5.56
C GLY A 487 -23.21 -20.78 -4.78
N ALA A 488 -22.73 -22.02 -4.94
CA ALA A 488 -21.48 -22.49 -4.36
C ALA A 488 -20.24 -21.80 -4.98
N HIS A 489 -20.26 -21.59 -6.30
CA HIS A 489 -19.19 -20.90 -7.02
C HIS A 489 -19.17 -19.39 -6.74
N ALA A 490 -20.33 -18.77 -6.51
CA ALA A 490 -20.46 -17.40 -6.01
C ALA A 490 -19.99 -17.28 -4.56
N ALA A 491 -20.27 -18.27 -3.71
CA ALA A 491 -19.72 -18.35 -2.35
C ALA A 491 -18.18 -18.55 -2.35
N GLN A 492 -17.63 -19.25 -3.35
CA GLN A 492 -16.19 -19.39 -3.57
C GLN A 492 -15.53 -18.11 -4.12
N LEU A 493 -16.21 -17.36 -5.00
CA LEU A 493 -15.77 -16.03 -5.44
C LEU A 493 -15.98 -14.93 -4.38
N ALA A 494 -16.89 -15.15 -3.43
CA ALA A 494 -17.05 -14.35 -2.22
C ALA A 494 -15.94 -14.61 -1.18
N LYS A 495 -14.84 -15.29 -1.56
CA LYS A 495 -13.59 -15.23 -0.79
C LYS A 495 -13.23 -13.76 -0.64
N ALA A 496 -13.26 -13.29 0.62
CA ALA A 496 -13.19 -11.89 0.98
C ALA A 496 -12.03 -11.17 0.27
N PHE A 497 -12.35 -10.26 -0.64
CA PHE A 497 -11.39 -9.28 -1.11
C PHE A 497 -11.09 -8.33 0.05
N ASP A 498 -9.81 -8.02 0.26
CA ASP A 498 -9.39 -7.16 1.37
C ASP A 498 -9.70 -5.70 1.05
N VAL A 499 -10.93 -5.25 1.35
CA VAL A 499 -11.36 -3.86 1.13
C VAL A 499 -10.75 -2.96 2.22
N THR A 500 -9.92 -2.00 1.82
CA THR A 500 -9.39 -0.99 2.73
C THR A 500 -10.34 0.20 2.78
N THR A 501 -10.64 0.67 3.98
CA THR A 501 -11.41 1.90 4.19
C THR A 501 -10.64 2.83 5.10
N THR A 502 -10.49 4.10 4.73
CA THR A 502 -9.95 5.16 5.59
C THR A 502 -11.03 6.20 5.86
N PHE A 503 -11.12 6.67 7.11
CA PHE A 503 -12.07 7.69 7.52
C PHE A 503 -11.33 8.74 8.35
N THR A 504 -11.01 9.88 7.74
CA THR A 504 -10.15 10.91 8.35
C THR A 504 -10.85 12.26 8.40
N LEU A 505 -10.64 13.02 9.47
CA LEU A 505 -11.17 14.38 9.56
C LEU A 505 -10.23 15.34 8.83
N ASP A 506 -10.75 16.06 7.83
CA ASP A 506 -10.06 17.18 7.25
C ASP A 506 -10.33 18.45 8.06
N ALA A 507 -9.36 18.85 8.87
CA ALA A 507 -9.46 20.02 9.73
C ALA A 507 -9.68 21.34 8.97
N GLN A 508 -9.29 21.44 7.68
CA GLN A 508 -9.44 22.68 6.91
C GLN A 508 -10.87 22.87 6.38
N THR A 509 -11.50 21.80 5.89
CA THR A 509 -12.88 21.84 5.41
C THR A 509 -13.91 21.49 6.49
N ALA A 510 -13.43 21.05 7.66
CA ALA A 510 -14.24 20.54 8.77
C ALA A 510 -15.15 19.37 8.34
N ALA A 511 -14.69 18.56 7.39
CA ALA A 511 -15.45 17.44 6.85
C ALA A 511 -14.67 16.12 6.90
N TYR A 512 -15.39 15.02 7.07
CA TYR A 512 -14.78 13.68 7.11
C TYR A 512 -14.57 13.09 5.71
N ARG A 513 -13.33 12.71 5.41
CA ARG A 513 -12.95 11.97 4.22
C ARG A 513 -13.06 10.46 4.42
N LEU A 514 -14.02 9.84 3.74
CA LEU A 514 -14.14 8.39 3.61
C LEU A 514 -13.52 7.96 2.28
N THR A 515 -12.43 7.18 2.28
CA THR A 515 -11.86 6.58 1.06
C THR A 515 -11.99 5.07 1.13
N VAL A 516 -12.53 4.47 0.06
CA VAL A 516 -12.71 3.02 -0.07
C VAL A 516 -11.87 2.51 -1.22
N GLU A 517 -11.05 1.50 -0.96
CA GLU A 517 -10.17 0.87 -1.94
C GLU A 517 -10.39 -0.65 -1.95
N ALA A 518 -10.57 -1.22 -3.14
CA ALA A 518 -10.79 -2.65 -3.34
C ALA A 518 -9.88 -3.17 -4.47
N PRO A 519 -9.38 -4.42 -4.38
CA PRO A 519 -8.42 -4.95 -5.36
C PRO A 519 -9.06 -5.21 -6.73
N VAL A 520 -10.38 -5.16 -6.78
CA VAL A 520 -11.21 -5.30 -7.98
C VAL A 520 -11.98 -3.98 -8.14
N LEU A 521 -12.32 -3.65 -9.38
CA LEU A 521 -13.17 -2.49 -9.69
C LEU A 521 -14.45 -2.54 -8.85
N ILE A 522 -14.79 -1.43 -8.21
CA ILE A 522 -16.03 -1.29 -7.45
C ILE A 522 -17.15 -0.92 -8.41
N ASP A 523 -18.26 -1.67 -8.37
CA ASP A 523 -19.46 -1.37 -9.13
C ASP A 523 -20.30 -0.30 -8.42
N SER A 524 -20.57 -0.52 -7.14
CA SER A 524 -21.28 0.43 -6.28
C SER A 524 -20.82 0.37 -4.83
N VAL A 525 -20.93 1.51 -4.15
CA VAL A 525 -20.81 1.67 -2.70
C VAL A 525 -22.15 2.18 -2.19
N ILE A 526 -22.72 1.51 -1.20
CA ILE A 526 -23.93 1.94 -0.49
C ILE A 526 -23.47 2.52 0.84
N LEU A 527 -23.76 3.80 1.07
CA LEU A 527 -23.55 4.45 2.37
C LEU A 527 -24.89 4.58 3.08
N GLU A 528 -25.00 3.96 4.25
CA GLU A 528 -26.14 4.10 5.16
C GLU A 528 -25.65 4.83 6.42
N ALA A 529 -26.35 5.87 6.84
CA ALA A 529 -26.07 6.59 8.07
C ALA A 529 -27.35 6.77 8.88
N ASP A 530 -27.24 6.62 10.20
CA ASP A 530 -28.32 6.88 11.17
C ASP A 530 -28.43 8.37 11.57
N VAL A 531 -27.60 9.21 10.95
CA VAL A 531 -27.54 10.65 11.13
C VAL A 531 -27.57 11.30 9.76
N ALA A 532 -28.25 12.44 9.67
CA ALA A 532 -28.24 13.27 8.47
C ALA A 532 -26.81 13.67 8.11
N ILE A 533 -26.30 13.14 7.00
CA ILE A 533 -24.99 13.46 6.45
C ILE A 533 -25.15 14.19 5.13
N ASP A 534 -24.42 15.28 4.96
CA ASP A 534 -24.25 15.90 3.65
C ASP A 534 -23.09 15.20 2.94
N VAL A 535 -23.36 14.65 1.76
CA VAL A 535 -22.35 14.08 0.88
C VAL A 535 -21.91 15.15 -0.11
N LEU A 536 -20.65 15.56 0.01
CA LEU A 536 -20.05 16.53 -0.91
C LEU A 536 -19.38 15.80 -2.09
N ASP A 537 -19.73 16.21 -3.32
CA ASP A 537 -19.07 15.71 -4.53
C ASP A 537 -17.63 16.23 -4.61
N LEU A 538 -16.67 15.32 -4.84
CA LEU A 538 -15.29 15.68 -5.10
C LEU A 538 -15.02 15.60 -6.60
N ASN A 539 -14.58 16.71 -7.20
CA ASN A 539 -14.28 16.82 -8.62
C ASN A 539 -13.19 15.85 -9.14
N ALA A 540 -12.54 15.08 -8.26
CA ALA A 540 -11.51 14.10 -8.60
C ALA A 540 -12.07 12.70 -8.92
N THR A 541 -13.33 12.42 -8.59
CA THR A 541 -13.92 11.10 -8.73
C THR A 541 -14.83 11.09 -9.95
N GLY A 542 -14.63 10.14 -10.88
CA GLY A 542 -15.52 9.95 -12.04
C GLY A 542 -16.88 9.36 -11.66
N ALA A 543 -17.28 9.47 -10.39
CA ALA A 543 -18.42 8.80 -9.79
C ALA A 543 -19.67 9.68 -9.85
N LEU A 544 -20.81 9.05 -10.15
CA LEU A 544 -22.12 9.69 -10.08
C LEU A 544 -22.74 9.38 -8.72
N SER A 545 -23.12 10.42 -7.97
CA SER A 545 -23.86 10.30 -6.72
C SER A 545 -25.38 10.32 -7.01
N ASN A 546 -26.09 9.26 -6.63
CA ASN A 546 -27.55 9.26 -6.57
C ASN A 546 -27.96 9.14 -5.09
N ALA A 547 -28.47 10.24 -4.52
CA ALA A 547 -29.08 10.24 -3.21
C ALA A 547 -30.56 9.84 -3.36
N ASP A 548 -30.94 8.68 -2.82
CA ASP A 548 -32.34 8.29 -2.73
C ASP A 548 -32.82 8.60 -1.30
N GLN A 549 -33.76 9.53 -1.15
CA GLN A 549 -34.41 9.76 0.14
C GLN A 549 -35.31 8.55 0.43
N ILE A 550 -34.86 7.64 1.29
CA ILE A 550 -35.70 6.55 1.79
C ILE A 550 -36.70 7.17 2.76
N GLY A 551 -37.88 7.55 2.23
CA GLY A 551 -39.01 7.97 3.04
C GLY A 551 -39.59 6.79 3.83
N GLY A 552 -39.41 6.77 5.15
CA GLY A 552 -40.10 5.80 5.99
C GLY A 552 -39.66 5.71 7.46
N GLY A 553 -40.03 6.68 8.29
CA GLY A 553 -40.48 6.40 9.66
C GLY A 553 -39.46 5.94 10.71
N SER A 554 -38.22 6.43 10.71
CA SER A 554 -37.35 6.55 11.89
C SER A 554 -36.19 7.47 11.51
N ALA A 555 -35.99 8.54 12.27
CA ALA A 555 -34.95 9.58 12.13
C ALA A 555 -33.98 9.43 10.94
N ASP A 556 -34.28 10.18 9.86
CA ASP A 556 -33.41 10.59 8.75
C ASP A 556 -32.21 9.68 8.40
N ALA A 557 -32.51 8.49 7.87
CA ALA A 557 -31.52 7.67 7.17
C ALA A 557 -31.33 8.17 5.73
N SER A 558 -30.12 8.63 5.40
CA SER A 558 -29.73 8.97 4.02
C SER A 558 -28.98 7.79 3.39
N ALA A 559 -29.44 7.31 2.24
CA ALA A 559 -28.76 6.30 1.43
C ALA A 559 -28.19 6.93 0.15
N ALA A 560 -26.88 6.81 -0.07
CA ALA A 560 -26.23 7.24 -1.31
C ALA A 560 -25.62 6.03 -2.03
N ILE A 561 -25.94 5.87 -3.32
CA ILE A 561 -25.30 4.89 -4.21
C ILE A 561 -24.26 5.65 -5.03
N VAL A 562 -23.00 5.20 -4.94
CA VAL A 562 -21.89 5.83 -5.67
C VAL A 562 -21.07 4.77 -6.38
N SER A 563 -20.74 5.02 -7.65
CA SER A 563 -20.06 4.06 -8.52
C SER A 563 -18.64 4.52 -8.87
N VAL A 564 -17.67 3.65 -8.56
CA VAL A 564 -16.23 3.61 -8.94
C VAL A 564 -15.19 4.36 -8.08
N THR A 565 -14.12 3.61 -7.80
CA THR A 565 -12.88 3.89 -7.06
C THR A 565 -11.98 4.98 -7.66
N PRO A 566 -11.23 5.74 -6.83
CA PRO A 566 -11.46 5.98 -5.40
C PRO A 566 -12.60 6.98 -5.21
N CYS A 567 -13.47 6.76 -4.22
CA CYS A 567 -14.48 7.74 -3.82
C CYS A 567 -13.95 8.44 -2.58
N ASP A 568 -13.88 9.78 -2.56
CA ASP A 568 -13.83 10.49 -1.28
C ASP A 568 -15.11 11.27 -1.01
N TYR A 569 -15.54 11.22 0.24
CA TYR A 569 -16.70 11.92 0.76
C TYR A 569 -16.25 13.04 1.67
N ALA A 570 -17.11 13.99 1.97
CA ALA A 570 -16.88 14.99 2.99
C ALA A 570 -18.21 15.19 3.74
N ALA A 571 -18.30 14.74 4.99
CA ALA A 571 -19.48 14.91 5.84
C ALA A 571 -19.20 15.92 6.96
N THR A 572 -20.09 16.88 7.17
CA THR A 572 -20.02 17.88 8.25
C THR A 572 -21.08 17.60 9.31
N LEU A 573 -20.71 17.55 10.60
CA LEU A 573 -21.68 17.48 11.71
C LEU A 573 -21.25 18.38 12.87
N PRO A 574 -22.00 19.46 13.16
CA PRO A 574 -22.03 20.04 14.49
C PRO A 574 -23.18 19.41 15.30
N GLY A 575 -22.85 18.58 16.30
CA GLY A 575 -23.74 18.31 17.45
C GLY A 575 -24.55 17.01 17.48
N SER A 576 -24.37 16.07 16.55
CA SER A 576 -24.98 14.73 16.59
C SER A 576 -23.91 13.62 16.55
N THR A 577 -24.21 12.49 17.20
CA THR A 577 -23.38 11.27 17.19
C THR A 577 -24.19 10.11 16.62
N GLY A 578 -23.61 9.36 15.70
CA GLY A 578 -24.25 8.20 15.08
C GLY A 578 -23.27 7.29 14.36
N ARG A 579 -23.78 6.21 13.76
CA ARG A 579 -23.08 5.19 13.00
C ARG A 579 -23.38 5.32 11.51
N ALA A 580 -22.33 5.32 10.71
CA ALA A 580 -22.40 5.06 9.28
C ALA A 580 -21.88 3.65 8.94
N THR A 581 -22.50 2.99 7.99
CA THR A 581 -22.08 1.71 7.43
C THR A 581 -21.95 1.81 5.92
N SER A 582 -20.88 1.24 5.36
CA SER A 582 -20.65 1.18 3.92
C SER A 582 -20.66 -0.26 3.43
N GLU A 583 -21.47 -0.58 2.42
CA GLU A 583 -21.45 -1.86 1.71
C GLU A 583 -20.82 -1.67 0.32
N VAL A 584 -19.84 -2.51 -0.03
CA VAL A 584 -19.07 -2.39 -1.27
C VAL A 584 -19.36 -3.58 -2.18
N LEU A 585 -19.87 -3.30 -3.37
CA LEU A 585 -20.21 -4.31 -4.38
C LEU A 585 -19.14 -4.30 -5.48
N PRO A 586 -18.27 -5.32 -5.57
CA PRO A 586 -17.24 -5.39 -6.60
C PRO A 586 -17.83 -5.83 -7.95
N ARG A 587 -17.27 -5.28 -9.04
CA ARG A 587 -17.56 -5.69 -10.41
C ARG A 587 -16.74 -6.93 -10.77
N VAL A 588 -17.23 -8.09 -10.32
CA VAL A 588 -16.71 -9.37 -10.79
C VAL A 588 -17.32 -9.65 -12.17
N LEU A 589 -16.49 -9.85 -13.21
CA LEU A 589 -16.93 -10.32 -14.53
C LEU A 589 -17.37 -11.79 -14.46
N ALA A 590 -18.41 -12.08 -13.70
CA ALA A 590 -19.31 -13.17 -13.98
C ALA A 590 -20.54 -12.53 -14.65
N THR A 591 -20.66 -12.71 -15.96
CA THR A 591 -21.84 -12.28 -16.71
C THR A 591 -23.04 -13.14 -16.28
N LEU A 592 -23.59 -12.89 -15.10
CA LEU A 592 -24.87 -13.43 -14.66
C LEU A 592 -25.91 -12.36 -14.97
N THR A 593 -26.37 -12.35 -16.22
CA THR A 593 -27.63 -11.70 -16.56
C THR A 593 -28.72 -12.28 -15.68
N ARG A 594 -29.09 -11.56 -14.63
CA ARG A 594 -30.36 -11.77 -13.93
C ARG A 594 -31.47 -11.46 -14.93
N ARG A 595 -31.91 -12.46 -15.70
CA ARG A 595 -33.24 -12.40 -16.31
C ARG A 595 -34.21 -12.38 -15.15
N GLN A 596 -34.71 -11.19 -14.80
CA GLN A 596 -35.97 -11.11 -14.07
C GLN A 596 -36.97 -11.96 -14.84
N THR A 597 -37.44 -13.04 -14.22
CA THR A 597 -38.55 -13.82 -14.74
C THR A 597 -39.79 -12.92 -14.74
N PRO A 598 -40.59 -12.90 -15.83
CA PRO A 598 -41.79 -12.07 -15.93
C PRO A 598 -42.97 -12.72 -15.18
N ALA A 599 -42.78 -13.04 -13.89
CA ALA A 599 -43.80 -13.68 -13.06
C ALA A 599 -44.38 -12.75 -11.98
N ALA A 600 -43.75 -11.61 -11.68
CA ALA A 600 -44.24 -10.66 -10.67
C ALA A 600 -45.18 -9.57 -11.22
N ALA A 601 -45.28 -9.40 -12.55
CA ALA A 601 -46.16 -8.40 -13.18
C ALA A 601 -47.60 -8.89 -13.44
N ALA A 602 -47.88 -10.19 -13.30
CA ALA A 602 -49.20 -10.75 -13.59
C ALA A 602 -50.15 -10.84 -12.37
N ALA A 603 -49.66 -10.61 -11.15
CA ALA A 603 -50.47 -10.70 -9.92
C ALA A 603 -51.12 -9.37 -9.48
N ALA A 604 -50.78 -8.24 -10.12
CA ALA A 604 -51.35 -6.92 -9.82
C ALA A 604 -52.47 -6.47 -10.79
N ALA A 605 -52.84 -7.30 -11.78
CA ALA A 605 -53.87 -6.98 -12.77
C ALA A 605 -55.15 -7.86 -12.67
N ALA A 606 -55.31 -8.61 -11.57
CA ALA A 606 -56.50 -9.44 -11.31
C ALA A 606 -57.24 -9.03 -10.02
N ALA A 607 -57.03 -7.80 -9.54
CA ALA A 607 -57.76 -7.20 -8.43
C ALA A 607 -58.08 -5.71 -8.71
N ALA A 608 -58.56 -5.43 -9.92
CA ALA A 608 -59.26 -4.20 -10.31
C ALA A 608 -60.39 -4.55 -11.28
#